data_AF-A0A0R3PKN2-F1
#
_entry.id   AF-A0A0R3PKN2-F1
#
_cell.length_a   1.000
_cell.length_b   1.000
_cell.length_c   1.000
_cell.angle_alpha   90.00
_cell.angle_beta   90.00
_cell.angle_gamma   90.00
#
_symmetry.space_group_name_H-M   'P 1'
#
loop_
_entity.id
_entity.type
_entity.pdbx_description
1 polymer ?
#
loop_
_entity_poly.entity_id
_entity_poly.type
_entity_poly.pdbx_seq_one_letter_code
_entity_poly.pdbx_strand_id
1 'polypeptide(L)'
;MSSVDTLVVMSTGAGKSLCYQLPAIAMKVVISPLISLIEDQLANLRKLGVGAEALNQSTSKEDIVQNGSPLRLLYITPEKLRLVPLYPKLFLQVFAIDEVHCCSQWGHDFRPDYKFLNILKRQFPNVPILGLTATATASVLSDVKNMLDIPSKLLRQASHPSGFGKLVPDFSGKKIIFCNRMKNLIAYHGLYRECGVRAAFYHADMGSSQRSSVHEKWVAGKYNVIVATVAFGMGIDKPDVRFVIHHALPKSVENYFQESGRAGRDGLPAVCILYYRLSDVFRQSTMICTERTVCRRKHLVDHFEEAWRNNLCPKACDVCAKPSKILEVDITSVIRTMLRIIHEVKKMLQFLLAVGNTLCSIHM
;
A
#
# COMPACT_ATOMS: atom_id res chain seq x y z
N MET A 1 -18.35 9.95 16.72
CA MET A 1 -19.22 10.75 17.63
C MET A 1 -19.48 10.06 18.97
N SER A 2 -19.36 8.73 19.08
CA SER A 2 -19.55 8.01 20.35
C SER A 2 -18.38 8.13 21.36
N SER A 3 -17.36 8.95 21.08
CA SER A 3 -16.13 9.07 21.90
C SER A 3 -15.41 7.74 22.22
N VAL A 4 -15.51 6.75 21.33
CA VAL A 4 -14.85 5.44 21.47
C VAL A 4 -13.68 5.33 20.50
N ASP A 5 -12.55 4.81 20.99
CA ASP A 5 -11.40 4.48 20.14
C ASP A 5 -11.81 3.46 19.08
N THR A 6 -11.50 3.74 17.82
CA THR A 6 -12.00 2.95 16.68
C THR A 6 -10.91 2.71 15.66
N LEU A 7 -10.76 1.46 15.21
CA LEU A 7 -9.98 1.11 14.03
C LEU A 7 -10.93 0.86 12.86
N VAL A 8 -10.65 1.50 11.74
CA VAL A 8 -11.44 1.42 10.51
C VAL A 8 -10.59 0.83 9.40
N VAL A 9 -11.04 -0.31 8.88
CA VAL A 9 -10.46 -0.95 7.69
C VAL A 9 -11.42 -0.76 6.52
N MET A 10 -10.99 0.03 5.53
CA MET A 10 -11.78 0.36 4.33
C MET A 10 -10.84 0.39 3.13
N SER A 11 -11.21 -0.22 2.01
CA SER A 11 -10.33 -0.24 0.82
C SER A 11 -9.87 1.16 0.37
N THR A 12 -8.80 1.17 -0.42
CA THR A 12 -8.29 2.38 -1.03
C THR A 12 -9.36 3.01 -1.93
N GLY A 13 -9.59 4.32 -1.81
CA GLY A 13 -10.63 5.03 -2.56
C GLY A 13 -12.04 4.97 -1.96
N ALA A 14 -12.30 4.15 -0.93
CA ALA A 14 -13.63 4.08 -0.28
C ALA A 14 -14.01 5.30 0.58
N GLY A 15 -13.22 6.39 0.54
CA GLY A 15 -13.52 7.61 1.28
C GLY A 15 -13.12 7.59 2.76
N LYS A 16 -12.04 6.89 3.14
CA LYS A 16 -11.51 6.87 4.52
C LYS A 16 -11.37 8.25 5.14
N SER A 17 -10.87 9.23 4.38
CA SER A 17 -10.65 10.60 4.87
C SER A 17 -11.94 11.26 5.35
N LEU A 18 -13.07 10.89 4.74
CA LEU A 18 -14.37 11.42 5.10
C LEU A 18 -14.77 11.04 6.54
N CYS A 19 -14.31 9.88 7.05
CA CYS A 19 -14.60 9.42 8.40
C CYS A 19 -14.05 10.34 9.50
N TYR A 20 -12.99 11.09 9.22
CA TYR A 20 -12.45 12.11 10.14
C TYR A 20 -12.75 13.55 9.67
N GLN A 21 -12.97 13.79 8.39
CA GLN A 21 -13.32 15.12 7.86
C GLN A 21 -14.77 15.51 8.20
N LEU A 22 -15.74 14.59 8.15
CA LEU A 22 -17.11 14.78 8.67
C LEU A 22 -17.18 14.48 10.18
N PRO A 23 -18.14 15.03 10.95
CA PRO A 23 -18.53 16.44 11.04
C PRO A 23 -17.45 17.24 11.79
N ALA A 24 -16.94 18.31 11.20
CA ALA A 24 -15.93 19.18 11.78
C ALA A 24 -16.59 20.33 12.59
N ILE A 25 -17.19 19.98 13.73
CA ILE A 25 -17.79 20.94 14.68
C ILE A 25 -16.71 21.48 15.64
N ALA A 26 -15.67 20.68 15.90
CA ALA A 26 -14.53 21.01 16.75
C ALA A 26 -13.20 20.62 16.08
N MET A 27 -12.09 21.08 16.67
CA MET A 27 -10.74 20.85 16.15
C MET A 27 -10.38 19.36 16.19
N LYS A 28 -9.71 18.87 15.14
CA LYS A 28 -9.17 17.50 15.07
C LYS A 28 -7.71 17.55 14.62
N VAL A 29 -6.93 16.59 15.11
CA VAL A 29 -5.53 16.40 14.68
C VAL A 29 -5.48 15.12 13.86
N VAL A 30 -4.93 15.22 12.65
CA VAL A 30 -4.77 14.12 11.71
C VAL A 30 -3.29 13.81 11.55
N ILE A 31 -2.86 12.64 12.01
CA ILE A 31 -1.50 12.13 11.83
C ILE A 31 -1.47 11.41 10.49
N SER A 32 -0.60 11.85 9.57
CA SER A 32 -0.47 11.25 8.24
C SER A 32 1.01 11.04 7.88
N PRO A 33 1.36 9.94 7.20
CA PRO A 33 2.76 9.55 7.06
C PRO A 33 3.49 10.33 5.96
N LEU A 34 2.78 10.99 5.04
CA LEU A 34 3.40 11.65 3.89
C LEU A 34 2.89 13.07 3.72
N ILE A 35 3.83 13.97 3.44
CA ILE A 35 3.52 15.37 3.10
C ILE A 35 2.63 15.43 1.85
N SER A 36 2.90 14.62 0.83
CA SER A 36 2.07 14.58 -0.39
C SER A 36 0.60 14.19 -0.11
N LEU A 37 0.38 13.24 0.81
CA LEU A 37 -0.98 12.88 1.24
C LEU A 37 -1.67 14.06 1.91
N ILE A 38 -0.95 14.76 2.79
CA ILE A 38 -1.46 15.93 3.50
C ILE A 38 -1.81 17.04 2.51
N GLU A 39 -0.92 17.35 1.56
CA GLU A 39 -1.12 18.39 0.55
C GLU A 39 -2.36 18.13 -0.32
N ASP A 40 -2.58 16.89 -0.76
CA ASP A 40 -3.77 16.51 -1.53
C ASP A 40 -5.06 16.72 -0.71
N GLN A 41 -5.05 16.36 0.59
CA GLN A 41 -6.21 16.60 1.47
C GLN A 41 -6.45 18.09 1.69
N LEU A 42 -5.40 18.88 1.94
CA LEU A 42 -5.51 20.32 2.12
C LEU A 42 -6.02 21.02 0.87
N ALA A 43 -5.55 20.63 -0.32
CA ALA A 43 -6.02 21.19 -1.58
C ALA A 43 -7.53 20.96 -1.78
N ASN A 44 -8.04 19.79 -1.40
CA ASN A 44 -9.47 19.48 -1.47
C ASN A 44 -10.28 20.22 -0.40
N LEU A 45 -9.78 20.29 0.83
CA LEU A 45 -10.45 21.02 1.93
C LEU A 45 -10.54 22.52 1.66
N ARG A 46 -9.50 23.13 1.08
CA ARG A 46 -9.49 24.54 0.66
C ARG A 46 -10.55 24.84 -0.40
N LYS A 47 -10.72 23.95 -1.39
CA LYS A 47 -11.79 24.07 -2.41
C LYS A 47 -13.20 24.03 -1.79
N LEU A 48 -13.35 23.31 -0.68
CA LEU A 48 -14.60 23.20 0.07
C LEU A 48 -14.76 24.31 1.13
N GLY A 49 -13.81 25.24 1.24
CA GLY A 49 -13.83 26.31 2.24
C GLY A 49 -13.63 25.84 3.68
N VAL A 50 -13.04 24.66 3.90
CA VAL A 50 -12.78 24.11 5.24
C VAL A 50 -11.41 24.58 5.73
N GLY A 51 -11.37 25.25 6.89
CA GLY A 51 -10.13 25.69 7.54
C GLY A 51 -9.28 24.51 8.00
N ALA A 52 -8.18 24.25 7.29
CA ALA A 52 -7.26 23.16 7.56
C ALA A 52 -5.81 23.58 7.25
N GLU A 53 -4.88 23.16 8.10
CA GLU A 53 -3.44 23.45 7.96
C GLU A 53 -2.59 22.22 8.26
N ALA A 54 -1.29 22.29 7.91
CA ALA A 54 -0.33 21.22 8.15
C ALA A 54 0.87 21.68 8.97
N LEU A 55 1.33 20.81 9.87
CA LEU A 55 2.62 20.87 10.54
C LEU A 55 3.52 19.75 10.03
N ASN A 56 4.53 20.14 9.26
CA ASN A 56 5.62 19.28 8.79
C ASN A 56 6.98 19.91 9.12
N GLN A 57 8.06 19.34 8.60
CA GLN A 57 9.42 19.84 8.85
C GLN A 57 9.65 21.26 8.31
N SER A 58 8.98 21.64 7.22
CA SER A 58 9.12 22.94 6.54
C SER A 58 8.19 24.04 7.05
N THR A 59 7.25 23.74 7.96
CA THR A 59 6.27 24.71 8.47
C THR A 59 6.46 24.98 9.97
N SER A 60 6.32 26.24 10.38
CA SER A 60 6.37 26.70 11.77
C SER A 60 4.96 26.81 12.37
N LYS A 61 4.85 27.05 13.69
CA LYS A 61 3.55 27.29 14.34
C LYS A 61 3.03 28.69 14.00
N GLU A 62 3.95 29.62 13.82
CA GLU A 62 3.73 31.03 13.51
C GLU A 62 3.03 31.16 12.15
N ASP A 63 3.41 30.32 11.18
CA ASP A 63 2.77 30.26 9.84
C ASP A 63 1.28 29.89 9.92
N ILE A 64 0.89 29.06 10.91
CA ILE A 64 -0.50 28.60 11.09
C ILE A 64 -1.36 29.69 11.73
N VAL A 65 -0.80 30.41 12.71
CA VAL A 65 -1.51 31.46 13.46
C VAL A 65 -1.80 32.68 12.56
N GLN A 66 -0.89 32.99 11.63
CA GLN A 66 -1.04 34.11 10.71
C GLN A 66 -2.21 33.96 9.71
N ASN A 67 -2.64 32.73 9.41
CA ASN A 67 -3.69 32.49 8.39
C ASN A 67 -5.12 32.80 8.86
N GLY A 68 -5.33 33.23 10.11
CA GLY A 68 -6.54 33.94 10.59
C GLY A 68 -7.89 33.20 10.54
N SER A 69 -7.97 32.00 9.96
CA SER A 69 -9.21 31.22 9.87
C SER A 69 -9.40 30.31 11.11
N PRO A 70 -10.64 30.05 11.55
CA PRO A 70 -10.90 29.10 12.61
C PRO A 70 -10.50 27.69 12.15
N LEU A 71 -9.34 27.24 12.64
CA LEU A 71 -8.72 25.98 12.27
C LEU A 71 -9.54 24.79 12.78
N ARG A 72 -10.05 23.95 11.87
CA ARG A 72 -10.85 22.77 12.20
C ARG A 72 -10.07 21.47 12.08
N LEU A 73 -9.10 21.42 11.17
CA LEU A 73 -8.27 20.24 10.93
C LEU A 73 -6.80 20.64 10.94
N LEU A 74 -6.01 19.97 11.77
CA LEU A 74 -4.56 20.11 11.78
C LEU A 74 -3.93 18.79 11.36
N TYR A 75 -3.36 18.76 10.16
CA TYR A 75 -2.54 17.65 9.71
C TYR A 75 -1.15 17.75 10.32
N ILE A 76 -0.57 16.65 10.77
CA ILE A 76 0.78 16.61 11.33
C ILE A 76 1.49 15.33 10.92
N THR A 77 2.79 15.44 10.59
CA THR A 77 3.60 14.23 10.36
C THR A 77 4.05 13.65 11.72
N PRO A 78 4.22 12.33 11.85
CA PRO A 78 4.59 11.71 13.12
C PRO A 78 5.93 12.23 13.67
N GLU A 79 6.88 12.57 12.78
CA GLU A 79 8.18 13.14 13.17
C GLU A 79 8.02 14.52 13.81
N LYS A 80 7.14 15.37 13.24
CA LYS A 80 6.88 16.72 13.76
C LYS A 80 6.10 16.68 15.07
N LEU A 81 5.17 15.74 15.21
CA LEU A 81 4.41 15.53 16.45
C LEU A 81 5.32 15.27 17.67
N ARG A 82 6.43 14.56 17.48
CA ARG A 82 7.41 14.32 18.54
C ARG A 82 8.12 15.58 19.04
N LEU A 83 8.24 16.58 18.16
CA LEU A 83 8.97 17.82 18.44
C LEU A 83 8.06 18.93 18.98
N VAL A 84 6.75 18.79 18.81
CA VAL A 84 5.78 19.84 19.09
C VAL A 84 4.85 19.39 20.22
N PRO A 85 4.85 20.07 21.39
CA PRO A 85 3.85 19.77 22.42
C PRO A 85 2.46 20.16 21.92
N LEU A 86 1.54 19.20 21.99
CA LEU A 86 0.11 19.46 21.86
C LEU A 86 -0.41 19.98 23.20
N TYR A 87 -1.09 21.12 23.20
CA TYR A 87 -1.57 21.73 24.45
C TYR A 87 -2.96 21.20 24.82
N PRO A 88 -3.18 20.78 26.08
CA PRO A 88 -4.49 20.33 26.59
C PRO A 88 -5.62 21.37 26.47
N LYS A 89 -5.28 22.65 26.29
CA LYS A 89 -6.24 23.74 26.12
C LYS A 89 -6.95 23.74 24.77
N LEU A 90 -6.51 22.93 23.82
CA LEU A 90 -7.21 22.74 22.55
C LEU A 90 -8.44 21.87 22.80
N PHE A 91 -9.62 22.35 22.39
CA PHE A 91 -10.85 21.57 22.44
C PHE A 91 -10.83 20.50 21.34
N LEU A 92 -10.04 19.46 21.59
CA LEU A 92 -9.72 18.42 20.62
C LEU A 92 -10.77 17.31 20.68
N GLN A 93 -11.42 17.06 19.54
CA GLN A 93 -12.49 16.08 19.47
C GLN A 93 -12.00 14.66 19.23
N VAL A 94 -10.94 14.49 18.43
CA VAL A 94 -10.42 13.18 18.01
C VAL A 94 -9.01 13.32 17.46
N PHE A 95 -8.19 12.29 17.68
CA PHE A 95 -6.98 12.03 16.92
C PHE A 95 -7.29 11.06 15.79
N ALA A 96 -7.14 11.48 14.54
CA ALA A 96 -7.20 10.58 13.41
C ALA A 96 -5.78 10.15 13.04
N ILE A 97 -5.53 8.85 12.91
CA ILE A 97 -4.25 8.31 12.43
C ILE A 97 -4.50 7.65 11.07
N ASP A 98 -4.04 8.31 10.02
CA ASP A 98 -4.09 7.78 8.66
C ASP A 98 -2.96 6.77 8.44
N GLU A 99 -3.24 5.75 7.62
CA GLU A 99 -2.39 4.57 7.42
C GLU A 99 -1.87 3.99 8.74
N VAL A 100 -2.77 3.75 9.69
CA VAL A 100 -2.44 3.28 11.05
C VAL A 100 -1.66 1.96 11.08
N HIS A 101 -1.69 1.18 10.00
CA HIS A 101 -0.89 -0.03 9.85
C HIS A 101 0.63 0.25 9.94
N CYS A 102 1.08 1.47 9.65
CA CYS A 102 2.48 1.90 9.78
C CYS A 102 3.02 1.80 11.23
N CYS A 103 2.16 1.70 12.25
CA CYS A 103 2.57 1.44 13.63
C CYS A 103 3.23 0.05 13.79
N SER A 104 2.72 -0.94 13.06
CA SER A 104 3.14 -2.34 13.23
C SER A 104 4.39 -2.63 12.41
N GLN A 105 5.38 -3.27 13.04
CA GLN A 105 6.56 -3.78 12.33
C GLN A 105 6.23 -4.95 11.41
N TRP A 106 5.09 -5.61 11.67
CA TRP A 106 4.54 -6.68 10.88
C TRP A 106 3.64 -6.15 9.74
N GLY A 107 3.39 -4.84 9.72
CA GLY A 107 2.77 -4.15 8.59
C GLY A 107 3.74 -3.96 7.43
N HIS A 108 3.21 -4.05 6.21
CA HIS A 108 3.85 -3.43 5.05
C HIS A 108 3.93 -1.91 5.31
N ASP A 109 5.06 -1.27 5.01
CA ASP A 109 5.30 0.17 5.26
C ASP A 109 5.41 0.62 6.74
N PHE A 110 5.99 -0.21 7.61
CA PHE A 110 6.37 0.19 8.98
C PHE A 110 7.15 1.51 9.02
N ARG A 111 6.77 2.41 9.94
CA ARG A 111 7.46 3.67 10.21
C ARG A 111 7.85 3.80 11.69
N PRO A 112 9.16 3.96 12.00
CA PRO A 112 9.61 4.10 13.39
C PRO A 112 8.92 5.21 14.18
N ASP A 113 8.63 6.35 13.57
CA ASP A 113 8.01 7.48 14.27
C ASP A 113 6.56 7.23 14.71
N TYR A 114 5.85 6.29 14.08
CA TYR A 114 4.51 5.87 14.51
C TYR A 114 4.53 5.15 15.86
N LYS A 115 5.67 4.58 16.28
CA LYS A 115 5.80 3.90 17.58
C LYS A 115 5.55 4.83 18.77
N PHE A 116 5.77 6.13 18.60
CA PHE A 116 5.62 7.12 19.66
C PHE A 116 4.19 7.64 19.82
N LEU A 117 3.24 7.19 18.98
CA LEU A 117 1.87 7.68 19.00
C LEU A 117 1.07 7.24 20.23
N ASN A 118 1.56 6.28 21.01
CA ASN A 118 0.97 5.94 22.32
C ASN A 118 0.93 7.12 23.30
N ILE A 119 1.81 8.11 23.12
CA ILE A 119 1.83 9.32 23.94
C ILE A 119 0.51 10.09 23.87
N LEU A 120 -0.20 10.00 22.73
CA LEU A 120 -1.48 10.66 22.52
C LEU A 120 -2.51 10.17 23.54
N LYS A 121 -2.62 8.85 23.73
CA LYS A 121 -3.58 8.29 24.70
C LYS A 121 -3.17 8.56 26.14
N ARG A 122 -1.86 8.59 26.43
CA ARG A 122 -1.34 8.91 27.77
C ARG A 122 -1.57 10.38 28.16
N GLN A 123 -1.38 11.32 27.23
CA GLN A 123 -1.56 12.75 27.49
C GLN A 123 -3.01 13.21 27.37
N PHE A 124 -3.80 12.55 26.52
CA PHE A 124 -5.19 12.89 26.23
C PHE A 124 -6.11 11.67 26.38
N PRO A 125 -6.25 11.10 27.60
CA PRO A 125 -6.98 9.85 27.81
C PRO A 125 -8.44 9.89 27.33
N ASN A 126 -9.07 11.07 27.45
CA ASN A 126 -10.47 11.30 27.08
C ASN A 126 -10.68 11.62 25.59
N VAL A 127 -9.60 11.85 24.83
CA VAL A 127 -9.72 12.11 23.38
C VAL A 127 -9.68 10.76 22.65
N PRO A 128 -10.70 10.44 21.85
CA PRO A 128 -10.72 9.19 21.10
C PRO A 128 -9.67 9.18 20.00
N ILE A 129 -9.14 7.99 19.71
CA ILE A 129 -8.27 7.72 18.56
C ILE A 129 -9.08 6.98 17.48
N LEU A 130 -9.05 7.52 16.27
CA LEU A 130 -9.59 6.91 15.05
C LEU A 130 -8.42 6.49 14.15
N GLY A 131 -8.07 5.21 14.14
CA GLY A 131 -7.04 4.68 13.23
C GLY A 131 -7.67 4.16 11.94
N LEU A 132 -7.14 4.57 10.78
CA LEU A 132 -7.67 4.17 9.48
C LEU A 132 -6.60 3.46 8.64
N THR A 133 -7.00 2.42 7.91
CA THR A 133 -6.10 1.71 6.98
C THR A 133 -6.89 1.04 5.86
N ALA A 134 -6.27 0.88 4.70
CA ALA A 134 -6.80 0.04 3.63
C ALA A 134 -6.47 -1.44 3.79
N THR A 135 -5.32 -1.72 4.38
CA THR A 135 -4.62 -2.99 4.26
C THR A 135 -4.10 -3.38 5.64
N ALA A 136 -4.83 -4.22 6.35
CA ALA A 136 -4.38 -4.77 7.62
C ALA A 136 -5.03 -6.13 7.93
N THR A 137 -4.19 -7.12 8.20
CA THR A 137 -4.58 -8.44 8.71
C THR A 137 -5.00 -8.34 10.19
N ALA A 138 -5.62 -9.39 10.73
CA ALA A 138 -6.02 -9.39 12.14
C ALA A 138 -4.81 -9.25 13.09
N SER A 139 -3.68 -9.88 12.75
CA SER A 139 -2.44 -9.78 13.53
C SER A 139 -1.89 -8.35 13.56
N VAL A 140 -1.84 -7.66 12.41
CA VAL A 140 -1.40 -6.26 12.32
C VAL A 140 -2.33 -5.35 13.11
N LEU A 141 -3.65 -5.55 13.04
CA LEU A 141 -4.60 -4.76 13.83
C LEU A 141 -4.43 -5.00 15.33
N SER A 142 -4.16 -6.23 15.76
CA SER A 142 -3.88 -6.54 17.17
C SER A 142 -2.61 -5.83 17.65
N ASP A 143 -1.56 -5.84 16.83
CA ASP A 143 -0.30 -5.13 17.13
C ASP A 143 -0.52 -3.61 17.21
N VAL A 144 -1.29 -3.02 16.28
CA VAL A 144 -1.70 -1.60 16.33
C VAL A 144 -2.42 -1.25 17.63
N LYS A 145 -3.34 -2.10 18.11
CA LYS A 145 -4.07 -1.88 19.36
C LYS A 145 -3.12 -1.82 20.55
N ASN A 146 -2.18 -2.76 20.62
CA ASN A 146 -1.18 -2.82 21.68
C ASN A 146 -0.23 -1.61 21.63
N MET A 147 0.20 -1.25 20.42
CA MET A 147 1.13 -0.13 20.20
C MET A 147 0.52 1.22 20.53
N LEU A 148 -0.78 1.43 20.26
CA LEU A 148 -1.47 2.68 20.57
C LEU A 148 -2.11 2.72 21.96
N ASP A 149 -2.11 1.59 22.68
CA ASP A 149 -2.74 1.42 24.00
C ASP A 149 -4.24 1.78 23.98
N ILE A 150 -4.96 1.27 22.99
CA ILE A 150 -6.40 1.57 22.80
C ILE A 150 -7.29 0.32 22.83
N PRO A 151 -8.33 0.29 23.68
CA PRO A 151 -9.40 -0.70 23.59
C PRO A 151 -10.31 -0.34 22.41
N SER A 152 -9.85 -0.61 21.19
CA SER A 152 -10.54 -0.12 20.00
C SER A 152 -11.62 -1.06 19.47
N LYS A 153 -12.76 -0.46 19.13
CA LYS A 153 -13.79 -1.10 18.29
C LYS A 153 -13.22 -1.24 16.88
N LEU A 154 -13.35 -2.43 16.28
CA LEU A 154 -12.96 -2.66 14.90
C LEU A 154 -14.19 -2.52 13.98
N LEU A 155 -14.09 -1.65 12.98
CA LEU A 155 -15.04 -1.53 11.89
C LEU A 155 -14.35 -1.97 10.60
N ARG A 156 -14.92 -2.97 9.93
CA ARG A 156 -14.47 -3.42 8.61
C ARG A 156 -15.57 -3.09 7.60
N GLN A 157 -15.22 -2.33 6.57
CA GLN A 157 -16.08 -2.15 5.42
C GLN A 157 -15.49 -2.96 4.26
N ALA A 158 -16.09 -4.13 4.03
CA ALA A 158 -15.80 -4.91 2.85
C ALA A 158 -16.10 -4.06 1.61
N SER A 159 -15.15 -3.99 0.71
CA SER A 159 -15.31 -3.24 -0.53
C SER A 159 -15.76 -4.20 -1.60
N HIS A 160 -17.00 -4.03 -2.05
CA HIS A 160 -17.49 -4.80 -3.18
C HIS A 160 -16.78 -4.29 -4.44
N PRO A 161 -16.17 -5.18 -5.25
CA PRO A 161 -15.61 -4.78 -6.53
C PRO A 161 -16.71 -4.18 -7.41
N SER A 162 -16.65 -2.89 -7.70
CA SER A 162 -17.57 -2.20 -8.60
C SER A 162 -17.44 -2.77 -10.02
N GLY A 163 -18.56 -3.20 -10.61
CA GLY A 163 -18.80 -3.35 -12.05
C GLY A 163 -17.73 -4.05 -12.90
N PHE A 164 -17.92 -5.33 -13.23
CA PHE A 164 -17.09 -5.99 -14.25
C PHE A 164 -17.93 -6.81 -15.22
N GLY A 165 -18.19 -6.21 -16.39
CA GLY A 165 -18.58 -6.93 -17.59
C GLY A 165 -17.39 -7.63 -18.23
N LYS A 166 -17.67 -8.55 -19.15
CA LYS A 166 -16.67 -9.31 -19.92
C LYS A 166 -15.84 -8.34 -20.77
N LEU A 167 -14.68 -7.91 -20.29
CA LEU A 167 -13.79 -6.97 -20.99
C LEU A 167 -12.98 -7.70 -22.07
N VAL A 168 -13.16 -7.30 -23.33
CA VAL A 168 -12.06 -7.28 -24.30
C VAL A 168 -11.29 -6.00 -23.98
N PRO A 169 -10.05 -6.04 -23.47
CA PRO A 169 -9.38 -4.83 -23.03
C PRO A 169 -9.04 -3.97 -24.24
N ASP A 170 -9.75 -2.86 -24.40
CA ASP A 170 -9.23 -1.71 -25.13
C ASP A 170 -8.03 -1.17 -24.32
N PHE A 171 -6.83 -1.32 -24.88
CA PHE A 171 -5.60 -0.85 -24.25
C PHE A 171 -5.41 0.67 -24.38
N SER A 172 -6.42 1.45 -24.80
CA SER A 172 -6.36 2.91 -24.92
C SER A 172 -6.30 3.68 -23.58
N GLY A 173 -6.50 3.02 -22.43
CA GLY A 173 -6.56 3.65 -21.11
C GLY A 173 -5.23 4.01 -20.42
N LYS A 174 -5.33 4.81 -19.35
CA LYS A 174 -4.22 5.16 -18.43
C LYS A 174 -3.69 3.92 -17.70
N LYS A 175 -2.35 3.82 -17.56
CA LYS A 175 -1.68 2.64 -16.99
C LYS A 175 -0.65 3.00 -15.92
N ILE A 176 -0.55 2.14 -14.91
CA ILE A 176 0.56 2.12 -13.95
C ILE A 176 1.28 0.78 -14.12
N ILE A 177 2.61 0.82 -14.21
CA ILE A 177 3.46 -0.37 -14.38
C ILE A 177 4.44 -0.44 -13.21
N PHE A 178 4.25 -1.42 -12.32
CA PHE A 178 5.13 -1.64 -11.18
C PHE A 178 6.32 -2.52 -11.54
N CYS A 179 7.51 -2.03 -11.20
CA CYS A 179 8.81 -2.65 -11.44
C CYS A 179 9.61 -2.74 -10.13
N ASN A 180 10.32 -3.85 -9.92
CA ASN A 180 11.10 -4.06 -8.68
C ASN A 180 12.52 -3.47 -8.71
N ARG A 181 13.05 -3.10 -9.88
CA ARG A 181 14.43 -2.60 -10.02
C ARG A 181 14.51 -1.38 -10.91
N MET A 182 15.41 -0.46 -10.57
CA MET A 182 15.69 0.73 -11.37
C MET A 182 16.06 0.37 -12.82
N LYS A 183 16.92 -0.64 -13.01
CA LYS A 183 17.30 -1.12 -14.35
C LYS A 183 16.10 -1.50 -15.21
N ASN A 184 15.12 -2.18 -14.64
CA ASN A 184 13.91 -2.59 -15.34
C ASN A 184 13.03 -1.37 -15.65
N LEU A 185 12.87 -0.46 -14.68
CA LEU A 185 12.11 0.76 -14.85
C LEU A 185 12.65 1.62 -16.00
N ILE A 186 13.98 1.81 -16.07
CA ILE A 186 14.62 2.56 -17.16
C ILE A 186 14.40 1.85 -18.51
N ALA A 187 14.61 0.53 -18.56
CA ALA A 187 14.43 -0.24 -19.79
C ALA A 187 12.99 -0.17 -20.33
N TYR A 188 11.98 -0.36 -19.48
CA TYR A 188 10.58 -0.27 -19.89
C TYR A 188 10.21 1.16 -20.30
N HIS A 189 10.67 2.16 -19.56
CA HIS A 189 10.43 3.56 -19.92
C HIS A 189 11.01 3.90 -21.31
N GLY A 190 12.23 3.44 -21.60
CA GLY A 190 12.86 3.58 -22.92
C GLY A 190 12.01 2.94 -24.03
N LEU A 191 11.63 1.68 -23.86
CA LEU A 191 10.80 0.95 -24.82
C LEU A 191 9.47 1.66 -25.10
N TYR A 192 8.79 2.14 -24.06
CA TYR A 192 7.53 2.87 -24.24
C TYR A 192 7.73 4.17 -25.03
N ARG A 193 8.83 4.90 -24.79
CA ARG A 193 9.13 6.12 -25.53
C ARG A 193 9.46 5.83 -26.99
N GLU A 194 10.21 4.77 -27.27
CA GLU A 194 10.53 4.32 -28.64
C GLU A 194 9.26 3.96 -29.42
N CYS A 195 8.28 3.34 -28.76
CA CYS A 195 6.96 3.07 -29.34
C CYS A 195 6.03 4.29 -29.41
N GLY A 196 6.52 5.51 -29.16
CA GLY A 196 5.72 6.75 -29.20
C GLY A 196 4.70 6.89 -28.06
N VAL A 197 4.80 6.08 -27.01
CA VAL A 197 3.89 6.15 -25.86
C VAL A 197 4.34 7.26 -24.91
N ARG A 198 3.40 8.13 -24.53
CA ARG A 198 3.63 9.17 -23.52
C ARG A 198 3.82 8.53 -22.15
N ALA A 199 5.05 8.16 -21.82
CA ALA A 199 5.40 7.50 -20.57
C ALA A 199 6.34 8.36 -19.72
N ALA A 200 6.17 8.30 -18.40
CA ALA A 200 7.10 8.83 -17.42
C ALA A 200 7.50 7.73 -16.44
N PHE A 201 8.63 7.90 -15.76
CA PHE A 201 9.03 7.02 -14.68
C PHE A 201 8.86 7.69 -13.31
N TYR A 202 8.72 6.88 -12.26
CA TYR A 202 8.62 7.35 -10.88
C TYR A 202 9.31 6.41 -9.90
N HIS A 203 10.27 6.93 -9.12
CA HIS A 203 10.97 6.16 -8.07
C HIS A 203 11.42 7.05 -6.91
N ALA A 204 11.88 6.43 -5.82
CA ALA A 204 12.26 7.12 -4.58
C ALA A 204 13.44 8.09 -4.75
N ASP A 205 14.44 7.72 -5.58
CA ASP A 205 15.64 8.55 -5.79
C ASP A 205 15.39 9.83 -6.62
N MET A 206 14.16 10.08 -7.08
CA MET A 206 13.81 11.32 -7.77
C MET A 206 13.67 12.47 -6.78
N GLY A 207 14.20 13.64 -7.16
CA GLY A 207 13.99 14.89 -6.39
C GLY A 207 12.50 15.18 -6.20
N SER A 208 12.15 15.80 -5.07
CA SER A 208 10.74 16.12 -4.71
C SER A 208 10.03 16.89 -5.82
N SER A 209 10.65 17.95 -6.35
CA SER A 209 10.11 18.75 -7.47
C SER A 209 9.83 17.93 -8.73
N GLN A 210 10.71 16.97 -9.07
CA GLN A 210 10.51 16.09 -10.23
C GLN A 210 9.33 15.13 -10.01
N ARG A 211 9.21 14.56 -8.80
CA ARG A 211 8.09 13.69 -8.43
C ARG A 211 6.76 14.43 -8.52
N SER A 212 6.69 15.66 -8.00
CA SER A 212 5.50 16.52 -8.09
C SER A 212 5.16 16.84 -9.55
N SER A 213 6.14 17.24 -10.37
CA SER A 213 5.90 17.54 -11.79
C SER A 213 5.40 16.33 -12.59
N VAL A 214 5.91 15.12 -12.33
CA VAL A 214 5.43 13.89 -12.97
C VAL A 214 3.99 13.59 -12.54
N HIS A 215 3.68 13.75 -11.25
CA HIS A 215 2.34 13.55 -10.71
C HIS A 215 1.32 14.53 -11.33
N GLU A 216 1.62 15.82 -11.35
CA GLU A 216 0.77 16.85 -11.96
C GLU A 216 0.51 16.58 -13.44
N LYS A 217 1.56 16.27 -14.22
CA LYS A 217 1.45 15.93 -15.64
C LYS A 217 0.65 14.65 -15.85
N TRP A 218 0.74 13.69 -14.94
CA TRP A 218 -0.06 12.47 -14.99
C TRP A 218 -1.55 12.75 -14.77
N VAL A 219 -1.87 13.51 -13.73
CA VAL A 219 -3.24 13.92 -13.39
C VAL A 219 -3.86 14.74 -14.53
N ALA A 220 -3.11 15.71 -15.09
CA ALA A 220 -3.50 16.52 -16.25
C ALA A 220 -3.55 15.74 -17.58
N GLY A 221 -3.25 14.44 -17.56
CA GLY A 221 -3.38 13.56 -18.72
C GLY A 221 -2.26 13.70 -19.76
N LYS A 222 -1.15 14.38 -19.45
CA LYS A 222 0.03 14.52 -20.33
C LYS A 222 0.81 13.22 -20.51
N TYR A 223 0.79 12.34 -19.51
CA TYR A 223 1.30 10.97 -19.64
C TYR A 223 0.14 9.97 -19.70
N ASN A 224 0.32 8.87 -20.45
CA ASN A 224 -0.59 7.73 -20.56
C ASN A 224 -0.11 6.50 -19.80
N VAL A 225 1.18 6.42 -19.49
CA VAL A 225 1.80 5.36 -18.70
C VAL A 225 2.73 5.95 -17.65
N ILE A 226 2.62 5.45 -16.41
CA ILE A 226 3.64 5.64 -15.38
C ILE A 226 4.34 4.31 -15.13
N VAL A 227 5.66 4.27 -15.31
CA VAL A 227 6.52 3.14 -14.97
C VAL A 227 7.17 3.42 -13.62
N ALA A 228 6.83 2.66 -12.59
CA ALA A 228 7.18 3.02 -11.24
C ALA A 228 7.71 1.87 -10.39
N THR A 229 8.43 2.21 -9.33
CA THR A 229 8.60 1.32 -8.18
C THR A 229 7.46 1.52 -7.18
N VAL A 230 7.47 0.77 -6.07
CA VAL A 230 6.53 0.92 -4.94
C VAL A 230 6.47 2.36 -4.39
N ALA A 231 7.46 3.21 -4.70
CA ALA A 231 7.46 4.63 -4.36
C ALA A 231 6.27 5.40 -4.97
N PHE A 232 5.73 4.94 -6.10
CA PHE A 232 4.48 5.46 -6.69
C PHE A 232 3.27 4.78 -6.01
N GLY A 233 3.24 4.93 -4.69
CA GLY A 233 2.32 4.26 -3.78
C GLY A 233 1.33 5.25 -3.17
N MET A 234 1.42 5.41 -1.85
CA MET A 234 0.54 6.29 -1.06
C MET A 234 0.27 7.66 -1.72
N GLY A 235 -0.98 8.11 -1.69
CA GLY A 235 -1.41 9.44 -2.16
C GLY A 235 -1.92 9.53 -3.59
N ILE A 236 -1.67 8.54 -4.44
CA ILE A 236 -2.21 8.59 -5.81
C ILE A 236 -3.71 8.32 -5.79
N ASP A 237 -4.48 9.31 -6.25
CA ASP A 237 -5.93 9.26 -6.40
C ASP A 237 -6.39 9.74 -7.78
N LYS A 238 -6.02 8.97 -8.81
CA LYS A 238 -6.52 9.18 -10.17
C LYS A 238 -7.68 8.20 -10.44
N PRO A 239 -8.91 8.68 -10.71
CA PRO A 239 -10.09 7.81 -10.79
C PRO A 239 -10.10 6.88 -12.02
N ASP A 240 -9.54 7.36 -13.13
CA ASP A 240 -9.64 6.77 -14.47
C ASP A 240 -8.46 5.86 -14.86
N VAL A 241 -7.81 5.21 -13.90
CA VAL A 241 -6.74 4.23 -14.18
C VAL A 241 -7.36 2.92 -14.67
N ARG A 242 -7.10 2.54 -15.92
CA ARG A 242 -7.68 1.35 -16.55
C ARG A 242 -6.84 0.10 -16.38
N PHE A 243 -5.51 0.26 -16.25
CA PHE A 243 -4.60 -0.86 -16.10
C PHE A 243 -3.59 -0.64 -14.98
N VAL A 244 -3.46 -1.65 -14.11
CA VAL A 244 -2.30 -1.78 -13.22
C VAL A 244 -1.57 -3.07 -13.60
N ILE A 245 -0.32 -2.94 -14.02
CA ILE A 245 0.50 -4.05 -14.49
C ILE A 245 1.68 -4.21 -13.56
N HIS A 246 1.87 -5.40 -13.01
CA HIS A 246 3.02 -5.74 -12.19
C HIS A 246 3.99 -6.56 -13.06
N HIS A 247 5.11 -5.95 -13.43
CA HIS A 247 6.17 -6.62 -14.20
C HIS A 247 7.08 -7.49 -13.31
N ALA A 248 6.87 -7.44 -12.00
CA ALA A 248 7.49 -8.35 -11.07
C ALA A 248 6.50 -8.60 -9.94
N LEU A 249 6.72 -9.68 -9.18
CA LEU A 249 5.91 -9.94 -8.00
C LEU A 249 5.97 -8.72 -7.05
N PRO A 250 4.88 -8.39 -6.35
CA PRO A 250 4.94 -7.53 -5.18
C PRO A 250 5.57 -8.27 -4.00
N LYS A 251 6.13 -7.51 -3.05
CA LYS A 251 6.79 -8.09 -1.87
C LYS A 251 5.82 -8.87 -0.96
N SER A 252 4.54 -8.51 -0.98
CA SER A 252 3.50 -9.15 -0.19
C SER A 252 2.12 -9.03 -0.85
N VAL A 253 1.14 -9.74 -0.29
CA VAL A 253 -0.27 -9.68 -0.73
C VAL A 253 -0.88 -8.29 -0.49
N GLU A 254 -0.49 -7.64 0.62
CA GLU A 254 -0.93 -6.29 0.97
C GLU A 254 -0.45 -5.27 -0.04
N ASN A 255 0.83 -5.33 -0.43
CA ASN A 255 1.38 -4.49 -1.49
C ASN A 255 0.61 -4.69 -2.79
N TYR A 256 0.41 -5.95 -3.21
CA TYR A 256 -0.37 -6.24 -4.41
C TYR A 256 -1.79 -5.66 -4.32
N PHE A 257 -2.48 -5.82 -3.20
CA PHE A 257 -3.84 -5.31 -3.00
C PHE A 257 -3.88 -3.77 -3.07
N GLN A 258 -2.93 -3.10 -2.42
CA GLN A 258 -2.84 -1.64 -2.41
C GLN A 258 -2.44 -1.07 -3.79
N GLU A 259 -1.50 -1.71 -4.48
CA GLU A 259 -1.01 -1.34 -5.81
C GLU A 259 -2.09 -1.56 -6.88
N SER A 260 -2.71 -2.75 -6.90
CA SER A 260 -3.78 -3.10 -7.84
C SER A 260 -5.08 -2.31 -7.59
N GLY A 261 -5.41 -1.96 -6.35
CA GLY A 261 -6.56 -1.14 -5.96
C GLY A 261 -6.49 0.34 -6.41
N ARG A 262 -5.47 0.71 -7.19
CA ARG A 262 -5.40 2.00 -7.89
C ARG A 262 -6.19 2.02 -9.19
N ALA A 263 -6.49 0.85 -9.74
CA ALA A 263 -7.28 0.72 -10.96
C ALA A 263 -8.78 0.94 -10.65
N GLY A 264 -9.52 1.57 -11.57
CA GLY A 264 -10.99 1.53 -11.54
C GLY A 264 -11.66 2.30 -10.40
N ARG A 265 -11.05 3.36 -9.87
CA ARG A 265 -11.64 4.13 -8.75
C ARG A 265 -12.88 4.94 -9.14
N ASP A 266 -13.08 5.21 -10.43
CA ASP A 266 -14.35 5.70 -11.00
C ASP A 266 -15.47 4.65 -11.01
N GLY A 267 -15.20 3.42 -10.58
CA GLY A 267 -16.15 2.31 -10.61
C GLY A 267 -16.35 1.69 -11.99
N LEU A 268 -15.64 2.18 -13.01
CA LEU A 268 -15.66 1.61 -14.35
C LEU A 268 -14.68 0.43 -14.46
N PRO A 269 -14.92 -0.48 -15.41
CA PRO A 269 -14.08 -1.66 -15.58
C PRO A 269 -12.59 -1.32 -15.73
N ALA A 270 -11.75 -2.08 -15.05
CA ALA A 270 -10.30 -1.95 -15.05
C ALA A 270 -9.64 -3.34 -14.92
N VAL A 271 -8.37 -3.45 -15.33
CA VAL A 271 -7.66 -4.73 -15.39
C VAL A 271 -6.37 -4.66 -14.59
N CYS A 272 -6.18 -5.64 -13.71
CA CYS A 272 -4.93 -5.85 -12.97
C CYS A 272 -4.21 -7.06 -13.55
N ILE A 273 -2.99 -6.88 -14.04
CA ILE A 273 -2.16 -7.93 -14.66
C ILE A 273 -0.92 -8.14 -13.80
N LEU A 274 -0.58 -9.39 -13.50
CA LEU A 274 0.61 -9.77 -12.76
C LEU A 274 1.43 -10.76 -13.60
N TYR A 275 2.63 -10.33 -14.01
CA TYR A 275 3.58 -11.21 -14.69
C TYR A 275 4.38 -12.00 -13.67
N TYR A 276 4.10 -13.30 -13.60
CA TYR A 276 4.83 -14.24 -12.76
C TYR A 276 6.07 -14.76 -13.49
N ARG A 277 7.22 -14.71 -12.83
CA ARG A 277 8.46 -15.38 -13.26
C ARG A 277 9.05 -16.16 -12.10
N LEU A 278 9.51 -17.38 -12.35
CA LEU A 278 10.12 -18.22 -11.31
C LEU A 278 11.35 -17.55 -10.68
N SER A 279 12.10 -16.75 -11.44
CA SER A 279 13.24 -15.96 -10.93
C SER A 279 12.85 -14.92 -9.88
N ASP A 280 11.58 -14.50 -9.83
CA ASP A 280 11.09 -13.52 -8.86
C ASP A 280 10.65 -14.21 -7.55
N VAL A 281 10.44 -15.54 -7.54
CA VAL A 281 10.00 -16.34 -6.39
C VAL A 281 11.04 -16.40 -5.28
N PHE A 282 12.32 -16.58 -5.63
CA PHE A 282 13.41 -16.59 -4.65
C PHE A 282 13.55 -15.26 -3.87
N ARG A 283 12.72 -14.26 -4.20
CA ARG A 283 12.77 -12.93 -3.63
C ARG A 283 11.51 -12.59 -2.84
N GLN A 284 10.37 -13.28 -3.02
CA GLN A 284 9.03 -12.78 -2.61
C GLN A 284 7.96 -13.88 -2.42
N SER A 285 6.86 -13.56 -1.75
CA SER A 285 5.79 -14.52 -1.39
C SER A 285 4.96 -14.97 -2.60
N THR A 286 4.72 -16.27 -2.73
CA THR A 286 4.14 -16.91 -3.92
C THR A 286 2.63 -17.17 -3.86
N MET A 287 1.99 -16.92 -2.71
CA MET A 287 0.64 -17.42 -2.42
C MET A 287 -0.41 -17.07 -3.47
N ILE A 288 -0.33 -15.89 -4.11
CA ILE A 288 -1.33 -15.48 -5.12
C ILE A 288 -1.10 -16.15 -6.49
N CYS A 289 0.14 -16.54 -6.80
CA CYS A 289 0.57 -16.78 -8.19
C CYS A 289 0.65 -18.24 -8.59
N THR A 290 0.85 -19.15 -7.63
CA THR A 290 1.06 -20.58 -7.93
C THR A 290 -0.24 -21.35 -8.05
N GLU A 291 -1.29 -20.95 -7.31
CA GLU A 291 -2.57 -21.63 -7.34
C GLU A 291 -3.36 -21.26 -8.61
N ARG A 292 -3.87 -22.27 -9.34
CA ARG A 292 -4.64 -22.08 -10.58
C ARG A 292 -6.09 -22.56 -10.49
N THR A 293 -6.45 -23.19 -9.38
CA THR A 293 -7.77 -23.81 -9.20
C THR A 293 -8.72 -22.94 -8.39
N VAL A 294 -8.18 -22.11 -7.50
CA VAL A 294 -8.95 -21.26 -6.60
C VAL A 294 -9.10 -19.85 -7.17
N CYS A 295 -10.27 -19.25 -6.96
CA CYS A 295 -10.55 -17.88 -7.40
C CYS A 295 -9.51 -16.90 -6.82
N ARG A 296 -8.92 -16.04 -7.68
CA ARG A 296 -7.99 -14.98 -7.23
C ARG A 296 -8.55 -14.10 -6.12
N ARG A 297 -9.84 -13.74 -6.18
CA ARG A 297 -10.47 -12.91 -5.14
C ARG A 297 -10.65 -13.67 -3.82
N LYS A 298 -10.90 -14.98 -3.89
CA LYS A 298 -10.98 -15.82 -2.70
C LYS A 298 -9.65 -15.84 -1.96
N HIS A 299 -8.52 -15.97 -2.65
CA HIS A 299 -7.20 -15.85 -2.00
C HIS A 299 -7.00 -14.53 -1.26
N LEU A 300 -7.39 -13.42 -1.86
CA LEU A 300 -7.27 -12.11 -1.21
C LEU A 300 -8.20 -12.01 0.01
N VAL A 301 -9.44 -12.45 -0.11
CA VAL A 301 -10.43 -12.46 0.97
C VAL A 301 -9.97 -13.35 2.13
N ASP A 302 -9.48 -14.55 1.83
CA ASP A 302 -8.95 -15.50 2.82
C ASP A 302 -7.71 -14.90 3.52
N HIS A 303 -6.81 -14.23 2.78
CA HIS A 303 -5.63 -13.55 3.33
C HIS A 303 -5.99 -12.43 4.31
N PHE A 304 -7.05 -11.67 4.05
CA PHE A 304 -7.54 -10.62 4.93
C PHE A 304 -8.55 -11.11 5.99
N GLU A 305 -8.78 -12.44 6.06
CA GLU A 305 -9.72 -13.08 6.98
C GLU A 305 -11.15 -12.51 6.85
N GLU A 306 -11.57 -12.20 5.62
CA GLU A 306 -12.89 -11.69 5.30
C GLU A 306 -13.86 -12.82 4.89
N ALA A 307 -15.18 -12.56 5.03
CA ALA A 307 -16.20 -13.55 4.68
C ALA A 307 -16.38 -13.66 3.16
N TRP A 308 -16.07 -14.83 2.59
CA TRP A 308 -16.28 -15.10 1.16
C TRP A 308 -17.75 -15.39 0.83
N ARG A 309 -18.24 -14.80 -0.27
CA ARG A 309 -19.54 -15.13 -0.89
C ARG A 309 -19.33 -15.47 -2.36
N ASN A 310 -19.98 -16.51 -2.86
CA ASN A 310 -19.75 -17.05 -4.21
C ASN A 310 -20.06 -16.05 -5.35
N ASN A 311 -20.88 -15.02 -5.10
CA ASN A 311 -21.19 -13.96 -6.06
C ASN A 311 -20.14 -12.84 -6.12
N LEU A 312 -19.11 -12.84 -5.28
CA LEU A 312 -18.07 -11.79 -5.26
C LEU A 312 -17.11 -11.86 -6.47
N CYS A 313 -17.15 -12.94 -7.26
CA CYS A 313 -16.41 -13.05 -8.51
C CYS A 313 -17.30 -13.52 -9.66
N PRO A 314 -18.02 -12.63 -10.35
CA PRO A 314 -18.83 -12.96 -11.52
C PRO A 314 -17.94 -13.19 -12.75
N LYS A 315 -17.03 -14.18 -12.69
CA LYS A 315 -16.02 -14.51 -13.72
C LYS A 315 -15.07 -13.35 -14.06
N ALA A 316 -14.76 -12.52 -13.06
CA ALA A 316 -13.92 -11.33 -13.21
C ALA A 316 -12.42 -11.56 -12.90
N CYS A 317 -11.99 -12.82 -12.74
CA CYS A 317 -10.58 -13.19 -12.69
C CYS A 317 -10.28 -14.28 -13.72
N ASP A 318 -9.00 -14.44 -14.06
CA ASP A 318 -8.49 -15.42 -15.02
C ASP A 318 -8.98 -16.84 -14.72
N VAL A 319 -8.90 -17.28 -13.46
CA VAL A 319 -9.32 -18.63 -13.02
C VAL A 319 -10.82 -18.84 -13.18
N CYS A 320 -11.67 -17.89 -12.74
CA CYS A 320 -13.12 -18.04 -12.84
C CYS A 320 -13.64 -17.84 -14.28
N ALA A 321 -12.93 -17.05 -15.10
CA ALA A 321 -13.27 -16.84 -16.50
C ALA A 321 -12.95 -18.07 -17.36
N LYS A 322 -11.86 -18.76 -17.05
CA LYS A 322 -11.39 -19.96 -17.76
C LYS A 322 -10.96 -21.04 -16.76
N PRO A 323 -11.91 -21.76 -16.13
CA PRO A 323 -11.57 -22.82 -15.20
C PRO A 323 -10.77 -23.91 -15.91
N SER A 324 -9.62 -24.25 -15.34
CA SER A 324 -8.75 -25.31 -15.87
C SER A 324 -9.28 -26.67 -15.44
N LYS A 325 -9.18 -27.68 -16.32
CA LYS A 325 -9.38 -29.07 -15.90
C LYS A 325 -8.23 -29.46 -14.98
N ILE A 326 -8.57 -30.00 -13.81
CA ILE A 326 -7.59 -30.49 -12.85
C ILE A 326 -7.18 -31.88 -13.30
N LEU A 327 -5.88 -32.07 -13.49
CA LEU A 327 -5.26 -33.36 -13.71
C LEU A 327 -4.30 -33.59 -12.56
N GLU A 328 -4.55 -34.63 -11.77
CA GLU A 328 -3.60 -35.07 -10.75
C GLU A 328 -2.47 -35.83 -11.43
N VAL A 329 -1.23 -35.41 -11.19
CA VAL A 329 -0.03 -36.01 -11.76
C VAL A 329 0.89 -36.37 -10.62
N ASP A 330 1.30 -37.63 -10.53
CA ASP A 330 2.31 -38.06 -9.58
C ASP A 330 3.71 -37.53 -9.99
N ILE A 331 4.25 -36.63 -9.19
CA ILE A 331 5.59 -36.03 -9.38
C ILE A 331 6.64 -36.62 -8.43
N THR A 332 6.33 -37.72 -7.72
CA THR A 332 7.21 -38.32 -6.70
C THR A 332 8.59 -38.69 -7.28
N SER A 333 8.63 -39.22 -8.50
CA SER A 333 9.88 -39.58 -9.20
C SER A 333 10.76 -38.35 -9.45
N VAL A 334 10.16 -37.24 -9.89
CA VAL A 334 10.85 -35.96 -10.13
C VAL A 334 11.44 -35.42 -8.83
N ILE A 335 10.64 -35.42 -7.74
CA ILE A 335 11.10 -34.97 -6.42
C ILE A 335 12.27 -35.83 -5.92
N ARG A 336 12.18 -37.16 -6.02
CA ARG A 336 13.28 -38.06 -5.63
C ARG A 336 14.57 -37.74 -6.39
N THR A 337 14.48 -37.49 -7.69
CA THR A 337 15.63 -37.12 -8.52
C THR A 337 16.22 -35.77 -8.08
N MET A 338 15.39 -34.75 -7.86
CA MET A 338 15.85 -33.46 -7.36
C MET A 338 16.55 -33.56 -6.00
N LEU A 339 15.99 -34.34 -5.07
CA LEU A 339 16.59 -34.57 -3.75
C LEU A 339 17.94 -35.27 -3.83
N ARG A 340 18.10 -36.26 -4.73
CA ARG A 340 19.39 -36.91 -4.98
C ARG A 340 20.43 -35.90 -5.48
N ILE A 341 20.07 -35.06 -6.45
CA ILE A 341 20.97 -34.03 -6.98
C ILE A 341 21.42 -33.07 -5.87
N ILE A 342 20.48 -32.57 -5.06
CA ILE A 342 20.79 -31.67 -3.94
C ILE A 342 21.74 -32.35 -2.94
N HIS A 343 21.51 -33.63 -2.64
CA HIS A 343 22.37 -34.39 -1.72
C HIS A 343 23.79 -34.56 -2.24
N GLU A 344 23.96 -34.91 -3.51
CA GLU A 344 25.28 -35.07 -4.13
C GLU A 344 26.03 -33.73 -4.22
N VAL A 345 25.35 -32.63 -4.57
CA VAL A 345 25.94 -31.28 -4.55
C VAL A 345 26.39 -30.90 -3.14
N LYS A 346 25.60 -31.23 -2.11
CA LYS A 346 25.95 -30.96 -0.71
C LYS A 346 27.21 -31.73 -0.29
N LYS A 347 27.33 -33.02 -0.67
CA LYS A 347 28.54 -33.81 -0.44
C LYS A 347 29.76 -33.21 -1.13
N MET A 348 29.64 -32.82 -2.40
CA MET A 348 30.73 -32.17 -3.13
C MET A 348 31.19 -30.87 -2.46
N LEU A 349 30.26 -30.03 -2.01
CA LEU A 349 30.59 -28.79 -1.29
C LEU A 349 31.29 -29.07 0.04
N GLN A 350 30.85 -30.07 0.81
CA GLN A 350 31.50 -30.47 2.05
C GLN A 350 32.92 -31.00 1.80
N PHE A 351 33.11 -31.79 0.75
CA PHE A 351 34.43 -32.27 0.34
C PHE A 351 35.35 -31.11 -0.05
N LEU A 352 34.87 -30.17 -0.87
CA LEU A 352 35.64 -28.98 -1.27
C LEU A 352 36.01 -28.09 -0.07
N LEU A 353 35.11 -27.91 0.90
CA LEU A 353 35.38 -27.18 2.14
C LEU A 353 36.44 -27.89 3.01
N ALA A 354 36.37 -29.22 3.10
CA ALA A 354 37.36 -30.01 3.83
C ALA A 354 38.76 -29.91 3.18
N VAL A 355 38.84 -30.03 1.86
CA VAL A 355 40.09 -29.88 1.11
C VAL A 355 40.64 -28.45 1.22
N GLY A 356 39.79 -27.42 1.11
CA GLY A 356 40.18 -26.02 1.27
C GLY A 356 40.74 -25.70 2.66
N ASN A 357 40.13 -26.22 3.73
CA ASN A 357 40.64 -26.07 5.09
C ASN A 357 41.97 -26.80 5.33
N THR A 358 42.19 -27.93 4.63
CA THR A 358 43.44 -28.69 4.70
C THR A 358 44.57 -27.97 3.96
N LEU A 359 44.28 -27.29 2.84
CA LEU A 359 45.27 -26.48 2.12
C LEU A 359 45.63 -25.18 2.88
N CYS A 360 44.69 -24.57 3.60
CA CYS A 360 44.95 -23.38 4.40
C CYS A 360 45.80 -23.65 5.66
N SER A 361 45.85 -24.91 6.13
CA SER A 361 46.66 -25.35 7.27
C SER A 361 48.06 -25.86 6.88
N ILE A 362 48.36 -26.00 5.58
CA ILE A 362 49.70 -26.34 5.06
C ILE A 362 50.52 -25.07 4.75
N HIS A 363 49.89 -23.88 4.78
CA HIS A 363 50.53 -22.58 4.54
C HIS A 363 50.58 -21.66 5.78
N MET A 364 50.45 -22.21 6.99
CA MET A 364 50.74 -21.51 8.25
C MET A 364 51.96 -22.11 8.95
#